data_AF-A0A378ASJ8-F1
#
_entry.id   AF-A0A378ASJ8-F1
#
_cell.length_a   1.000
_cell.length_b   1.000
_cell.length_c   1.000
_cell.angle_alpha   90.00
_cell.angle_beta   90.00
_cell.angle_gamma   90.00
#
_symmetry.space_group_name_H-M   'P 1'
#
loop_
_entity.id
_entity.type
_entity.pdbx_description
1 polymer ?
#
loop_
_entity_poly.entity_id
_entity_poly.type
_entity_poly.pdbx_seq_one_letter_code
_entity_poly.pdbx_strand_id
1 'polypeptide(L)'
;MLFYPGFEVLPPLVFYRTDKTDAGQFADQCAALAERLDTLWQTEPIPFRRQNHGDYLIPSLTLRPELAPGQSGLAVHLRSE
;
A
#
# COMPACT_ATOMS: atom_id res chain seq x y z
N MET A 1 5.69 -6.69 8.28
CA MET A 1 5.16 -6.70 6.90
C MET A 1 3.67 -7.06 6.99
N LEU A 2 2.74 -6.15 6.67
CA LEU A 2 1.29 -6.34 6.92
C LEU A 2 0.63 -7.31 5.92
N PHE A 3 0.98 -7.24 4.64
CA PHE A 3 0.41 -8.10 3.61
C PHE A 3 0.78 -9.60 3.78
N TYR A 4 1.95 -9.88 4.35
CA TYR A 4 2.49 -11.23 4.52
C TYR A 4 1.55 -12.20 5.27
N PRO A 5 0.99 -11.86 6.44
CA PRO A 5 -0.01 -12.69 7.11
C PRO A 5 -1.42 -12.61 6.51
N GLY A 6 -1.65 -11.87 5.41
CA GLY A 6 -2.93 -11.82 4.70
C GLY A 6 -3.82 -10.61 4.94
N PHE A 7 -3.31 -9.50 5.51
CA PHE A 7 -4.10 -8.26 5.59
C PHE A 7 -4.32 -7.63 4.21
N GLU A 8 -5.51 -7.06 4.01
CA GLU A 8 -5.77 -6.05 2.99
C GLU A 8 -5.21 -4.71 3.48
N VAL A 9 -4.07 -4.30 2.92
CA VAL A 9 -3.31 -3.15 3.43
C VAL A 9 -3.81 -1.87 2.78
N LEU A 10 -4.44 -0.99 3.55
CA LEU A 10 -4.85 0.33 3.05
C LEU A 10 -3.65 1.26 2.79
N PRO A 11 -3.77 2.24 1.89
CA PRO A 11 -2.78 3.31 1.74
C PRO A 11 -2.46 3.98 3.09
N PRO A 12 -1.20 4.26 3.43
CA PRO A 12 -0.88 4.84 4.74
C PRO A 12 -1.38 6.28 4.85
N LEU A 13 -1.76 6.71 6.07
CA LEU A 13 -1.90 8.12 6.41
C LEU A 13 -0.59 8.58 7.04
N VAL A 14 0.10 9.52 6.41
CA VAL A 14 1.43 9.99 6.85
C VAL A 14 1.41 11.49 7.01
N PHE A 15 1.79 11.98 8.19
CA PHE A 15 2.01 13.39 8.45
C PHE A 15 3.50 13.69 8.53
N TYR A 16 3.94 14.71 7.79
CA TYR A 16 5.33 15.14 7.71
C TYR A 16 5.55 16.44 8.49
N ARG A 17 6.81 16.73 8.85
CA ARG A 17 7.22 17.98 9.54
C ARG A 17 6.43 18.25 10.83
N THR A 18 6.10 17.19 11.55
CA THR A 18 5.26 17.25 12.76
C THR A 18 5.93 17.96 13.93
N ASP A 19 7.23 18.25 13.84
CA ASP A 19 7.99 19.08 14.78
C ASP A 19 7.56 20.55 14.80
N LYS A 20 6.86 21.02 13.76
CA LYS A 20 6.40 22.42 13.62
C LYS A 20 4.89 22.55 13.44
N THR A 21 4.12 21.55 13.88
CA THR A 21 2.66 21.59 13.81
C THR A 21 2.10 22.73 14.65
N ASP A 22 1.46 23.70 14.00
CA ASP A 22 0.65 24.73 14.67
C ASP A 22 -0.82 24.28 14.79
N ALA A 23 -1.67 25.13 15.38
CA ALA A 23 -3.08 24.80 15.59
C ALA A 23 -3.86 24.58 14.27
N GLY A 24 -3.50 25.29 13.19
CA GLY A 24 -4.13 25.10 11.89
C GLY A 24 -3.74 23.76 11.28
N GLN A 25 -2.44 23.46 11.25
CA GLN A 25 -1.93 22.19 10.75
C GLN A 25 -2.45 21.00 11.57
N PHE A 26 -2.62 21.16 12.88
CA PHE A 26 -3.22 20.12 13.72
C PHE A 26 -4.69 19.87 13.34
N ALA A 27 -5.48 20.92 13.11
CA ALA A 27 -6.86 20.78 12.66
C ALA A 27 -6.94 20.05 11.30
N ASP A 28 -6.06 20.38 10.36
CA ASP A 28 -5.97 19.69 9.06
C ASP A 28 -5.61 18.21 9.23
N GLN A 29 -4.68 17.88 10.13
CA GLN A 29 -4.31 16.50 10.46
C GLN A 29 -5.49 15.74 11.10
N CYS A 30 -6.25 16.37 11.99
CA CYS A 30 -7.47 15.79 12.56
C CYS A 30 -8.52 15.50 11.49
N ALA A 31 -8.75 16.44 10.56
CA ALA A 31 -9.69 16.24 9.46
C ALA A 31 -9.27 15.09 8.55
N ALA A 32 -7.98 15.02 8.18
CA ALA A 32 -7.43 13.93 7.39
C ALA A 32 -7.54 12.58 8.12
N LEU A 33 -7.31 12.54 9.42
CA LEU A 33 -7.47 11.33 10.23
C LEU A 33 -8.93 10.88 10.29
N ALA A 34 -9.86 11.80 10.53
CA ALA A 34 -11.29 11.49 10.57
C ALA A 34 -11.78 10.89 9.24
N GLU A 35 -11.45 11.51 8.12
CA GLU A 35 -11.80 11.01 6.78
C GLU A 35 -11.28 9.59 6.54
N ARG A 36 -10.03 9.32 6.95
CA ARG A 36 -9.42 7.99 6.82
C ARG A 36 -10.10 6.93 7.67
N LEU A 37 -10.65 7.31 8.82
CA LEU A 37 -11.41 6.42 9.70
C LEU A 37 -12.83 6.18 9.16
N ASP A 38 -13.48 7.21 8.66
CA ASP A 38 -14.83 7.15 8.09
C ASP A 38 -14.89 6.27 6.82
N THR A 39 -13.78 6.19 6.09
CA THR A 39 -13.66 5.43 4.83
C THR A 39 -12.88 4.11 4.96
N LEU A 40 -12.63 3.61 6.19
CA LEU A 40 -11.81 2.41 6.42
C LEU A 40 -12.25 1.18 5.60
N TRP A 41 -13.55 0.93 5.53
CA TRP A 41 -14.12 -0.23 4.83
C TRP A 41 -14.49 0.05 3.37
N GLN A 42 -14.21 1.25 2.88
CA GLN A 42 -14.55 1.71 1.53
C GLN A 42 -13.30 1.97 0.69
N THR A 43 -12.19 2.33 1.34
CA THR A 43 -10.91 2.63 0.68
C THR A 43 -10.34 1.36 0.04
N GLU A 44 -9.99 1.44 -1.25
CA GLU A 44 -9.34 0.35 -1.95
C GLU A 44 -7.96 0.04 -1.32
N PRO A 45 -7.65 -1.23 -1.02
CA PRO A 45 -6.33 -1.64 -0.54
C PRO A 45 -5.23 -1.43 -1.59
N ILE A 46 -3.98 -1.41 -1.13
CA ILE A 46 -2.81 -1.46 -2.02
C ILE A 46 -2.84 -2.80 -2.78
N PRO A 47 -2.77 -2.78 -4.13
CA PRO A 47 -2.98 -3.97 -4.95
C PRO A 47 -1.73 -4.85 -5.05
N PHE A 48 -1.25 -5.36 -3.90
CA PHE A 48 -0.12 -6.28 -3.86
C PHE A 48 -0.45 -7.61 -4.55
N ARG A 49 0.50 -8.11 -5.36
CA ARG A 49 0.41 -9.42 -6.01
C ARG A 49 0.52 -10.55 -4.98
N ARG A 50 -0.39 -11.52 -5.04
CA ARG A 50 -0.38 -12.69 -4.15
C ARG A 50 0.65 -13.73 -4.61
N GLN A 51 1.44 -14.25 -3.67
CA GLN A 51 2.52 -15.20 -3.97
C GLN A 51 2.01 -16.48 -4.67
N ASN A 52 1.05 -17.19 -4.07
CA ASN A 52 0.65 -18.53 -4.49
C ASN A 52 -0.56 -18.55 -5.45
N HIS A 53 -0.76 -17.48 -6.23
CA HIS A 53 -1.91 -17.34 -7.13
C HIS A 53 -1.49 -17.16 -8.60
N GLY A 54 -0.27 -17.61 -8.95
CA GLY A 54 0.21 -17.64 -10.32
C GLY A 54 0.97 -16.40 -10.80
N ASP A 55 1.14 -15.38 -9.95
CA ASP A 55 1.94 -14.19 -10.27
C ASP A 55 3.45 -14.44 -10.13
N TYR A 56 3.84 -15.36 -9.24
CA TYR A 56 5.24 -15.71 -8.98
C TYR A 56 5.53 -17.15 -9.38
N LEU A 57 6.74 -17.38 -9.89
CA LEU A 57 7.28 -18.72 -10.13
C LEU A 57 7.56 -19.39 -8.78
N ILE A 58 7.16 -20.66 -8.65
CA ILE A 58 7.41 -21.48 -7.45
C ILE A 58 8.42 -22.57 -7.84
N PRO A 59 9.50 -22.79 -7.07
CA PRO A 59 9.77 -22.26 -5.73
C PRO A 59 10.67 -21.02 -5.68
N SER A 60 11.11 -20.45 -6.81
CA SER A 60 12.05 -19.32 -6.82
C SER A 60 11.48 -18.02 -6.22
N LEU A 61 10.16 -17.90 -6.15
CA LEU A 61 9.41 -16.72 -5.70
C LEU A 61 9.77 -15.44 -6.47
N THR A 62 10.19 -15.60 -7.73
CA THR A 62 10.44 -14.51 -8.67
C THR A 62 9.17 -14.20 -9.46
N LEU A 63 8.89 -12.91 -9.69
CA LEU A 63 7.74 -12.50 -10.51
C LEU A 63 7.88 -13.09 -11.92
N ARG A 64 6.77 -13.57 -12.49
CA ARG A 64 6.78 -14.07 -13.87
C ARG A 64 7.20 -12.95 -14.84
N PRO A 65 8.10 -13.25 -15.80
CA PRO A 65 8.71 -12.22 -16.66
C PRO A 65 7.69 -11.47 -17.53
N GLU A 66 6.56 -12.10 -17.85
CA GLU A 66 5.46 -11.50 -18.61
C GLU A 66 4.63 -10.46 -17.85
N LEU A 67 4.69 -10.42 -16.51
CA LEU A 67 3.84 -9.53 -15.71
C LEU A 67 4.40 -8.11 -15.51
N ALA A 68 5.72 -7.96 -15.62
CA ALA A 68 6.40 -6.68 -15.54
C ALA A 68 7.69 -6.74 -16.40
N PRO A 69 7.57 -6.87 -17.73
CA PRO A 69 8.70 -7.16 -18.61
C PRO A 69 9.75 -6.04 -18.55
N GLY A 70 11.00 -6.43 -18.30
CA GLY A 70 12.13 -5.50 -18.17
C GLY A 70 12.14 -4.65 -16.89
N GLN A 71 11.18 -4.84 -15.99
CA GLN A 71 11.10 -4.11 -14.73
C GLN A 71 11.64 -4.94 -13.56
N SER A 72 12.10 -4.25 -12.51
CA SER A 72 12.58 -4.85 -11.26
C SER A 72 12.37 -3.88 -10.09
N GLY A 73 12.70 -4.31 -8.86
CA GLY A 73 12.52 -3.50 -7.65
C GLY A 73 11.11 -3.61 -7.05
N LEU A 74 10.81 -2.75 -6.07
CA LEU A 74 9.61 -2.89 -5.23
C LEU A 74 8.29 -2.73 -5.99
N ALA A 75 8.27 -1.89 -7.03
CA ALA A 75 7.05 -1.55 -7.75
C ALA A 75 6.45 -2.72 -8.52
N VAL A 76 7.25 -3.72 -8.91
CA VAL A 76 6.75 -4.89 -9.68
C VAL A 76 5.76 -5.75 -8.89
N HIS A 77 5.76 -5.60 -7.56
CA HIS A 77 4.84 -6.30 -6.65
C HIS A 77 3.45 -5.69 -6.59
N LEU A 78 3.23 -4.55 -7.26
CA LEU A 78 1.91 -3.97 -7.46
C LEU A 78 1.31 -4.46 -8.79
N ARG A 79 0.01 -4.70 -8.81
CA ARG A 79 -0.73 -4.87 -10.06
C ARG A 79 -0.86 -3.50 -10.74
N SER A 80 -0.48 -3.43 -12.01
CA SER A 80 -0.83 -2.31 -12.89
C SER A 80 -2.32 -2.39 -13.16
N GLU A 81 -3.02 -1.26 -13.12
CA GLU A 81 -4.37 -1.16 -13.71
C GLU A 81 -4.34 -1.47 -15.21
#